data_AF-A0A6N7BZJ7-F1
#
_entry.id   AF-A0A6N7BZJ7-F1
#
_cell.length_a   1.000
_cell.length_b   1.000
_cell.length_c   1.000
_cell.angle_alpha   90.00
_cell.angle_beta   90.00
_cell.angle_gamma   90.00
#
_symmetry.space_group_name_H-M   'P 1'
#
loop_
_entity.id
_entity.type
_entity.pdbx_description
1 polymer ?
#
loop_
_entity_poly.entity_id
_entity_poly.type
_entity_poly.pdbx_seq_one_letter_code
_entity_poly.pdbx_strand_id
1 'polypeptide(L)'
;MKPYLKDLFDSNAKVIYLRRFRLQNANWSKTSQANDYDYTFSSLANSDYHFRMPVIIQSDGLPWKIGNLYLMGQLDTPPALSNMKTLSARAIHLKYYLQYLEHSNQHFLDLPTQYQQRVPRKFKAFLQAVIEQHDFSSQYINNILSSVAHFYNYIQHQSFVSQSDIENKPFRERKVSIPIHNNVGIMRNISVITNDLKLRSSRKPLPSLGKLRDGGSLRPLSSEEQEIIFRAFDKNYASIELELMIRIALGTGARQQSVCTLSIACIKTALHYLEQNADSNYAVINTGYKYRTDSKGGRLNRLMFSRNLIDHLATYIDCERAEHRRQNINEPFPNSV
;
A
#
# COMPACT_ATOMS: atom_id res chain seq x y z
N MET A 1 -11.71 -25.48 3.73
CA MET A 1 -10.71 -24.41 3.47
C MET A 1 -11.42 -23.32 2.68
N LYS A 2 -11.34 -22.03 3.08
CA LYS A 2 -11.98 -20.96 2.29
C LYS A 2 -11.23 -20.83 0.95
N PRO A 3 -11.92 -20.81 -0.21
CA PRO A 3 -11.26 -20.67 -1.50
C PRO A 3 -10.57 -19.30 -1.58
N TYR A 4 -9.38 -19.23 -2.18
CA TYR A 4 -8.77 -17.95 -2.48
C TYR A 4 -9.42 -17.38 -3.74
N LEU A 5 -9.51 -16.06 -3.84
CA LEU A 5 -10.10 -15.40 -5.02
C LEU A 5 -9.41 -15.83 -6.32
N LYS A 6 -8.10 -16.13 -6.29
CA LYS A 6 -7.34 -16.60 -7.46
C LYS A 6 -7.81 -17.96 -7.98
N ASP A 7 -8.42 -18.78 -7.13
CA ASP A 7 -8.87 -20.14 -7.44
C ASP A 7 -10.25 -20.14 -8.14
N LEU A 8 -10.90 -18.96 -8.22
CA LEU A 8 -12.22 -18.80 -8.84
C LEU A 8 -12.14 -18.47 -10.34
N PHE A 9 -10.94 -18.47 -10.92
CA PHE A 9 -10.70 -18.16 -12.33
C PHE A 9 -9.95 -19.29 -12.99
N ASP A 10 -10.33 -19.61 -14.23
CA ASP A 10 -9.52 -20.45 -15.12
C ASP A 10 -8.48 -19.56 -15.83
N SER A 11 -7.40 -19.24 -15.12
CA SER A 11 -6.32 -18.38 -15.61
C SER A 11 -5.04 -18.52 -14.77
N ASN A 12 -3.92 -18.65 -15.47
CA ASN A 12 -2.57 -18.72 -14.92
C ASN A 12 -1.88 -17.34 -14.80
N ALA A 13 -2.60 -16.25 -15.05
CA ALA A 13 -2.04 -14.90 -14.95
C ALA A 13 -1.54 -14.62 -13.52
N LYS A 14 -0.35 -14.02 -13.43
CA LYS A 14 0.38 -13.85 -12.17
C LYS A 14 1.11 -12.51 -12.10
N VAL A 15 1.50 -12.14 -10.89
CA VAL A 15 2.38 -10.97 -10.65
C VAL A 15 3.75 -11.49 -10.28
N ILE A 16 4.78 -11.02 -10.99
CA ILE A 16 6.19 -11.22 -10.64
C ILE A 16 6.80 -9.92 -10.15
N TYR A 17 7.95 -9.99 -9.48
CA TYR A 17 8.62 -8.82 -8.93
C TYR A 17 10.04 -8.71 -9.49
N LEU A 18 10.32 -7.65 -10.24
CA LEU A 18 11.66 -7.38 -10.72
C LEU A 18 12.53 -6.83 -9.59
N ARG A 19 13.72 -7.41 -9.41
CA ARG A 19 14.65 -7.01 -8.34
C ARG A 19 15.09 -5.55 -8.50
N ARG A 20 15.42 -5.14 -9.73
CA ARG A 20 15.85 -3.79 -10.08
C ARG A 20 15.11 -3.37 -11.35
N PHE A 21 14.42 -2.23 -11.28
CA PHE A 21 13.72 -1.62 -12.40
C PHE A 21 14.11 -0.15 -12.50
N ARG A 22 14.29 0.37 -13.72
CA ARG A 22 14.61 1.78 -13.97
C ARG A 22 13.77 2.28 -15.13
N LEU A 23 13.15 3.44 -14.98
CA LEU A 23 12.49 4.13 -16.07
C LEU A 23 13.55 4.71 -17.04
N GLN A 24 13.32 4.55 -18.33
CA GLN A 24 14.20 5.04 -19.39
C GLN A 24 13.36 5.77 -20.43
N ASN A 25 13.96 6.76 -21.08
CA ASN A 25 13.37 7.40 -22.24
C ASN A 25 13.60 6.48 -23.44
N ALA A 26 12.53 6.16 -24.16
CA ALA A 26 12.65 5.53 -25.46
C ALA A 26 12.75 6.63 -26.52
N ASN A 27 13.86 6.65 -27.27
CA ASN A 27 14.02 7.46 -28.46
C ASN A 27 13.91 6.54 -29.67
N TRP A 28 13.26 7.00 -30.73
CA TRP A 28 13.14 6.24 -31.97
C TRP A 28 13.49 7.11 -33.18
N SER A 29 14.20 6.52 -34.13
CA SER A 29 14.49 7.13 -35.44
C SER A 29 14.03 6.22 -36.57
N LYS A 30 13.46 6.81 -37.62
CA LYS A 30 13.01 6.07 -38.79
C LYS A 30 14.21 5.63 -39.62
N THR A 31 14.34 4.35 -39.89
CA THR A 31 15.42 3.81 -40.72
C THR A 31 15.12 4.03 -42.20
N SER A 32 16.13 3.92 -43.07
CA SER A 32 15.99 4.16 -44.52
C SER A 32 15.10 3.13 -45.23
N GLN A 33 14.75 2.02 -44.56
CA GLN A 33 13.81 1.01 -45.06
C GLN A 33 12.39 1.29 -44.54
N ALA A 34 11.39 1.12 -45.39
CA ALA A 34 10.00 1.39 -45.05
C ALA A 34 9.52 0.48 -43.89
N ASN A 35 8.98 1.11 -42.83
CA ASN A 35 8.44 0.51 -41.60
C ASN A 35 9.44 -0.04 -40.58
N ASP A 36 10.74 0.25 -40.70
CA ASP A 36 11.71 -0.10 -39.66
C ASP A 36 12.04 1.12 -38.77
N TYR A 37 12.18 0.88 -37.47
CA TYR A 37 12.47 1.91 -36.47
C TYR A 37 13.63 1.46 -35.59
N ASP A 38 14.68 2.27 -35.51
CA ASP A 38 15.74 2.07 -34.53
C ASP A 38 15.29 2.66 -33.19
N TYR A 39 15.27 1.80 -32.17
CA TYR A 39 14.96 2.18 -30.80
C TYR A 39 16.24 2.30 -29.99
N THR A 40 16.44 3.45 -29.35
CA THR A 40 17.52 3.65 -28.37
C THR A 40 16.92 4.07 -27.04
N PHE A 41 17.52 3.62 -25.94
CA PHE A 41 17.08 3.99 -24.60
C PHE A 41 18.09 4.92 -23.96
N SER A 42 17.64 6.08 -23.50
CA SER A 42 18.46 6.99 -22.70
C SER A 42 18.00 7.00 -21.25
N SER A 43 18.95 7.14 -20.32
CA SER A 43 18.62 7.26 -18.89
C SER A 43 17.87 8.58 -18.64
N LEU A 44 16.77 8.53 -17.88
CA LEU A 44 16.24 9.74 -17.26
C LEU A 44 17.28 10.27 -16.25
N ALA A 45 17.61 11.57 -16.33
CA ALA A 45 18.38 12.23 -15.30
C ALA A 45 17.67 12.06 -13.95
N ASN A 46 18.39 11.60 -12.92
CA ASN A 46 17.86 11.27 -11.59
C ASN A 46 16.90 10.06 -11.50
N SER A 47 16.91 9.12 -12.45
CA SER A 47 16.16 7.85 -12.31
C SER A 47 16.90 6.84 -11.43
N ASP A 48 16.58 6.85 -10.15
CA ASP A 48 17.03 5.81 -9.22
C ASP A 48 16.39 4.44 -9.53
N TYR A 49 17.04 3.37 -9.06
CA TYR A 49 16.47 2.04 -9.14
C TYR A 49 15.25 1.90 -8.24
N HIS A 50 14.16 1.40 -8.81
CA HIS A 50 13.01 0.92 -8.06
C HIS A 50 13.17 -0.58 -7.79
N PHE A 51 13.15 -0.95 -6.51
CA PHE A 51 13.25 -2.34 -6.08
C PHE A 51 11.87 -2.98 -5.97
N ARG A 52 11.78 -4.26 -6.34
CA ARG A 52 10.54 -5.07 -6.30
C ARG A 52 9.40 -4.45 -7.14
N MET A 53 9.70 -4.05 -8.37
CA MET A 53 8.67 -3.56 -9.29
C MET A 53 7.72 -4.70 -9.68
N PRO A 54 6.40 -4.59 -9.42
CA PRO A 54 5.45 -5.62 -9.84
C PRO A 54 5.22 -5.56 -11.35
N VAL A 55 5.18 -6.74 -11.98
CA VAL A 55 4.86 -6.92 -13.40
C VAL A 55 3.78 -7.98 -13.52
N ILE A 56 2.73 -7.67 -14.27
CA ILE A 56 1.61 -8.58 -14.54
C ILE A 56 1.96 -9.40 -15.78
N ILE A 57 1.92 -10.72 -15.62
CA ILE A 57 2.15 -11.72 -16.67
C ILE A 57 0.84 -12.43 -16.96
N GLN A 58 0.49 -12.55 -18.24
CA GLN A 58 -0.69 -13.24 -18.76
C GLN A 58 -0.54 -14.76 -18.68
N SER A 59 -1.62 -15.50 -18.94
CA SER A 59 -1.58 -16.97 -18.97
C SER A 59 -0.66 -17.55 -20.05
N ASP A 60 -0.45 -16.82 -21.14
CA ASP A 60 0.49 -17.16 -22.23
C ASP A 60 1.97 -16.93 -21.87
N GLY A 61 2.25 -16.39 -20.68
CA GLY A 61 3.60 -16.08 -20.21
C GLY A 61 4.13 -14.72 -20.66
N LEU A 62 3.39 -13.97 -21.49
CA LEU A 62 3.78 -12.64 -21.94
C LEU A 62 3.36 -11.55 -20.93
N PRO A 63 4.07 -10.41 -20.87
CA PRO A 63 3.67 -9.29 -20.05
C PRO A 63 2.35 -8.67 -20.54
N TRP A 64 1.41 -8.43 -19.63
CA TRP A 64 0.18 -7.71 -19.97
C TRP A 64 0.47 -6.24 -20.28
N LYS A 65 0.71 -5.94 -21.57
CA LYS A 65 1.24 -4.66 -22.05
C LYS A 65 0.55 -3.44 -21.44
N ILE A 66 -0.77 -3.35 -21.58
CA ILE A 66 -1.54 -2.18 -21.09
C ILE A 66 -1.55 -2.08 -19.57
N GLY A 67 -1.60 -3.21 -18.86
CA GLY A 67 -1.57 -3.24 -17.39
C GLY A 67 -0.22 -2.80 -16.84
N ASN A 68 0.88 -3.23 -17.48
CA ASN A 68 2.23 -2.84 -17.10
C ASN A 68 2.54 -1.38 -17.46
N LEU A 69 2.06 -0.88 -18.60
CA LEU A 69 2.12 0.56 -18.93
C LEU A 69 1.40 1.41 -17.88
N TYR A 70 0.23 0.98 -17.42
CA TYR A 70 -0.46 1.62 -16.30
C TYR A 70 0.41 1.64 -15.03
N LEU A 71 1.01 0.51 -14.64
CA LEU A 71 1.85 0.43 -13.43
C LEU A 71 3.09 1.34 -13.53
N MET A 72 3.75 1.38 -14.70
CA MET A 72 4.87 2.27 -14.96
C MET A 72 4.44 3.74 -14.87
N GLY A 73 3.29 4.09 -15.44
CA GLY A 73 2.76 5.43 -15.38
C GLY A 73 2.42 5.91 -13.95
N GLN A 74 1.99 5.00 -13.08
CA GLN A 74 1.77 5.30 -11.65
C GLN A 74 3.06 5.52 -10.86
N LEU A 75 4.19 5.02 -11.36
CA LEU A 75 5.51 5.26 -10.79
C LEU A 75 6.00 6.68 -11.07
N ASP A 76 5.70 7.17 -12.28
CA ASP A 76 6.17 8.44 -12.82
C ASP A 76 5.30 9.64 -12.39
N THR A 77 4.06 9.41 -11.93
CA THR A 77 3.14 10.48 -11.53
C THR A 77 3.55 11.12 -10.19
N PRO A 78 3.81 12.45 -10.12
CA PRO A 78 4.12 13.12 -8.87
C PRO A 78 2.92 13.20 -7.89
N PRO A 79 3.15 13.16 -6.57
CA PRO A 79 4.42 12.89 -5.94
C PRO A 79 4.79 11.41 -6.13
N ALA A 80 6.03 11.13 -6.55
CA ALA A 80 6.63 9.79 -6.73
C ALA A 80 6.67 8.93 -5.43
N LEU A 81 5.92 9.32 -4.41
CA LEU A 81 5.56 8.62 -3.19
C LEU A 81 4.53 7.50 -3.42
N SER A 82 4.37 7.03 -4.66
CA SER A 82 3.67 5.79 -4.96
C SER A 82 4.41 4.63 -4.28
N ASN A 83 4.11 4.41 -3.00
CA ASN A 83 4.67 3.35 -2.18
C ASN A 83 4.61 2.03 -2.98
N MET A 84 5.75 1.32 -3.11
CA MET A 84 5.82 0.04 -3.81
C MET A 84 4.74 -0.95 -3.34
N LYS A 85 4.30 -0.84 -2.07
CA LYS A 85 3.15 -1.59 -1.54
C LYS A 85 1.84 -1.25 -2.24
N THR A 86 1.59 0.02 -2.53
CA THR A 86 0.41 0.49 -3.28
C THR A 86 0.45 0.01 -4.72
N LEU A 87 1.61 0.10 -5.40
CA LEU A 87 1.78 -0.46 -6.75
C LEU A 87 1.55 -1.97 -6.75
N SER A 88 2.13 -2.68 -5.78
CA SER A 88 1.96 -4.12 -5.62
C SER A 88 0.48 -4.50 -5.42
N ALA A 89 -0.24 -3.77 -4.57
CA ALA A 89 -1.66 -3.99 -4.35
C ALA A 89 -2.47 -3.76 -5.63
N ARG A 90 -2.18 -2.67 -6.38
CA ARG A 90 -2.82 -2.40 -7.67
C ARG A 90 -2.51 -3.47 -8.71
N ALA A 91 -1.27 -3.94 -8.79
CA ALA A 91 -0.89 -5.04 -9.68
C ALA A 91 -1.64 -6.33 -9.36
N ILE A 92 -1.77 -6.68 -8.07
CA ILE A 92 -2.55 -7.85 -7.63
C ILE A 92 -4.04 -7.69 -7.99
N HIS A 93 -4.62 -6.51 -7.76
CA HIS A 93 -6.02 -6.25 -8.12
C HIS A 93 -6.26 -6.32 -9.62
N LEU A 94 -5.37 -5.74 -10.42
CA LEU A 94 -5.42 -5.80 -11.87
C LEU A 94 -5.16 -7.20 -12.41
N LYS A 95 -4.32 -7.99 -11.74
CA LYS A 95 -4.16 -9.41 -12.05
C LYS A 95 -5.47 -10.16 -11.86
N TYR A 96 -6.26 -9.91 -10.80
CA TYR A 96 -7.60 -10.54 -10.70
C TYR A 96 -8.55 -10.10 -11.82
N TYR A 97 -8.45 -8.85 -12.25
CA TYR A 97 -9.22 -8.39 -13.40
C TYR A 97 -8.79 -9.11 -14.68
N LEU A 98 -7.48 -9.25 -14.93
CA LEU A 98 -6.94 -10.01 -16.05
C LEU A 98 -7.33 -11.49 -15.99
N GLN A 99 -7.27 -12.13 -14.83
CA GLN A 99 -7.72 -13.51 -14.65
C GLN A 99 -9.20 -13.66 -15.02
N TYR A 100 -10.03 -12.67 -14.67
CA TYR A 100 -11.42 -12.65 -15.12
C TYR A 100 -11.56 -12.49 -16.64
N LEU A 101 -10.79 -11.59 -17.26
CA LEU A 101 -10.80 -11.39 -18.72
C LEU A 101 -10.46 -12.68 -19.47
N GLU A 102 -9.42 -13.38 -19.03
CA GLU A 102 -8.98 -14.64 -19.64
C GLU A 102 -10.03 -15.74 -19.40
N HIS A 103 -10.54 -15.88 -18.17
CA HIS A 103 -11.57 -16.87 -17.84
C HIS A 103 -12.87 -16.68 -18.62
N SER A 104 -13.30 -15.44 -18.87
CA SER A 104 -14.51 -15.14 -19.64
C SER A 104 -14.25 -14.96 -21.13
N ASN A 105 -13.00 -15.11 -21.58
CA ASN A 105 -12.54 -14.84 -22.94
C ASN A 105 -13.01 -13.47 -23.48
N GLN A 106 -12.81 -12.43 -22.67
CA GLN A 106 -13.20 -11.06 -23.00
C GLN A 106 -11.99 -10.13 -23.08
N HIS A 107 -12.06 -9.15 -23.97
CA HIS A 107 -11.06 -8.10 -24.05
C HIS A 107 -11.42 -6.94 -23.11
N PHE A 108 -10.41 -6.26 -22.54
CA PHE A 108 -10.66 -5.12 -21.64
C PHE A 108 -11.34 -3.94 -22.33
N LEU A 109 -11.34 -3.89 -23.66
CA LEU A 109 -12.06 -2.88 -24.46
C LEU A 109 -13.43 -3.36 -24.95
N ASP A 110 -13.94 -4.50 -24.48
CA ASP A 110 -15.30 -4.94 -24.80
C ASP A 110 -16.33 -4.06 -24.06
N LEU A 111 -16.59 -2.89 -24.65
CA LEU A 111 -17.44 -1.83 -24.13
C LEU A 111 -18.62 -1.62 -25.08
N PRO A 112 -19.54 -2.60 -25.24
CA PRO A 112 -20.69 -2.46 -26.11
C PRO A 112 -21.63 -1.34 -25.66
N THR A 113 -22.52 -0.92 -26.57
CA THR A 113 -23.56 0.10 -26.33
C THR A 113 -24.39 -0.26 -25.11
N GLN A 114 -24.77 -1.54 -24.97
CA GLN A 114 -25.50 -2.02 -23.80
C GLN A 114 -24.61 -2.03 -22.55
N TYR A 115 -24.88 -1.09 -21.65
CA TYR A 115 -24.07 -0.83 -20.48
C TYR A 115 -23.85 -2.05 -19.56
N GLN A 116 -24.86 -2.91 -19.40
CA GLN A 116 -24.77 -4.11 -18.55
C GLN A 116 -23.85 -5.19 -19.12
N GLN A 117 -23.60 -5.16 -20.44
CA GLN A 117 -22.73 -6.12 -21.11
C GLN A 117 -21.26 -5.69 -21.11
N ARG A 118 -20.95 -4.48 -20.67
CA ARG A 118 -19.57 -3.98 -20.56
C ARG A 118 -18.79 -4.81 -19.55
N VAL A 119 -17.54 -5.14 -19.89
CA VAL A 119 -16.72 -6.03 -19.04
C VAL A 119 -16.57 -5.54 -17.60
N PRO A 120 -16.33 -4.25 -17.31
CA PRO A 120 -16.26 -3.79 -15.91
C PRO A 120 -17.56 -4.05 -15.14
N ARG A 121 -18.70 -4.08 -15.82
CA ARG A 121 -20.00 -4.42 -15.22
C ARG A 121 -20.18 -5.91 -14.99
N LYS A 122 -19.83 -6.74 -15.96
CA LYS A 122 -19.86 -8.20 -15.78
C LYS A 122 -18.90 -8.62 -14.66
N PHE A 123 -17.71 -8.04 -14.61
CA PHE A 123 -16.76 -8.27 -13.52
C PHE A 123 -17.30 -7.86 -12.15
N LYS A 124 -17.96 -6.69 -12.05
CA LYS A 124 -18.66 -6.26 -10.84
C LYS A 124 -19.72 -7.28 -10.40
N ALA A 125 -20.55 -7.74 -11.33
CA ALA A 125 -21.61 -8.71 -11.04
C ALA A 125 -21.02 -10.05 -10.56
N PHE A 126 -19.95 -10.51 -11.20
CA PHE A 126 -19.19 -11.68 -10.77
C PHE A 126 -18.68 -11.52 -9.33
N LEU A 127 -17.99 -10.41 -9.03
CA LEU A 127 -17.47 -10.19 -7.67
C LEU A 127 -18.57 -10.02 -6.61
N GLN A 128 -19.76 -9.53 -7.00
CA GLN A 128 -20.91 -9.48 -6.10
C GLN A 128 -21.39 -10.91 -5.74
N ALA A 129 -21.52 -11.80 -6.72
CA ALA A 129 -21.86 -13.20 -6.48
C ALA A 129 -20.80 -13.90 -5.61
N VAL A 130 -19.52 -13.59 -5.82
CA VAL A 130 -18.42 -14.12 -5.01
C VAL A 130 -18.51 -13.70 -3.54
N ILE A 131 -18.94 -12.47 -3.23
CA ILE A 131 -19.19 -12.05 -1.84
C ILE A 131 -20.30 -12.89 -1.20
N GLU A 132 -21.39 -13.09 -1.94
CA GLU A 132 -22.57 -13.81 -1.47
C GLU A 132 -22.27 -15.29 -1.20
N GLN A 133 -21.36 -15.90 -1.97
CA GLN A 133 -21.06 -17.34 -1.91
C GLN A 133 -19.86 -17.69 -1.02
N HIS A 134 -18.86 -16.81 -0.86
CA HIS A 134 -17.56 -17.17 -0.29
C HIS A 134 -17.09 -16.31 0.88
N ASP A 135 -17.95 -15.45 1.44
CA ASP A 135 -17.68 -14.62 2.63
C ASP A 135 -16.40 -13.75 2.48
N PHE A 136 -16.20 -13.18 1.29
CA PHE A 136 -15.13 -12.22 1.04
C PHE A 136 -15.47 -10.85 1.63
N SER A 137 -14.45 -10.14 2.12
CA SER A 137 -14.61 -8.77 2.59
C SER A 137 -15.07 -7.84 1.46
N SER A 138 -16.23 -7.21 1.63
CA SER A 138 -16.74 -6.21 0.68
C SER A 138 -15.78 -5.03 0.50
N GLN A 139 -14.94 -4.74 1.50
CA GLN A 139 -13.89 -3.71 1.38
C GLN A 139 -12.79 -4.15 0.41
N TYR A 140 -12.33 -5.39 0.52
CA TYR A 140 -11.29 -5.93 -0.35
C TYR A 140 -11.76 -5.97 -1.80
N ILE A 141 -12.97 -6.46 -2.04
CA ILE A 141 -13.61 -6.47 -3.36
C ILE A 141 -13.78 -5.05 -3.91
N ASN A 142 -14.21 -4.09 -3.09
CA ASN A 142 -14.29 -2.69 -3.51
C ASN A 142 -12.91 -2.08 -3.83
N ASN A 143 -11.83 -2.49 -3.15
CA ASN A 143 -10.47 -2.05 -3.49
C ASN A 143 -10.03 -2.58 -4.87
N ILE A 144 -10.41 -3.82 -5.21
CA ILE A 144 -10.20 -4.41 -6.54
C ILE A 144 -10.93 -3.58 -7.60
N LEU A 145 -12.24 -3.38 -7.43
CA LEU A 145 -13.07 -2.61 -8.36
C LEU A 145 -12.61 -1.16 -8.50
N SER A 146 -12.16 -0.54 -7.41
CA SER A 146 -11.58 0.80 -7.45
C SER A 146 -10.27 0.86 -8.24
N SER A 147 -9.47 -0.21 -8.22
CA SER A 147 -8.22 -0.28 -8.99
C SER A 147 -8.50 -0.44 -10.47
N VAL A 148 -9.53 -1.20 -10.85
CA VAL A 148 -10.02 -1.30 -12.23
C VAL A 148 -10.54 0.04 -12.73
N ALA A 149 -11.35 0.74 -11.92
CA ALA A 149 -11.83 2.07 -12.28
C ALA A 149 -10.68 3.06 -12.52
N HIS A 150 -9.69 3.04 -11.63
CA HIS A 150 -8.50 3.87 -11.75
C HIS A 150 -7.66 3.52 -12.99
N PHE A 151 -7.55 2.24 -13.32
CA PHE A 151 -6.87 1.77 -14.54
C PHE A 151 -7.50 2.38 -15.80
N TYR A 152 -8.82 2.27 -15.97
CA TYR A 152 -9.51 2.85 -17.12
C TYR A 152 -9.37 4.37 -17.21
N ASN A 153 -9.56 5.08 -16.09
CA ASN A 153 -9.37 6.54 -16.06
C ASN A 153 -7.95 6.92 -16.48
N TYR A 154 -6.95 6.15 -16.03
CA TYR A 154 -5.55 6.44 -16.32
C TYR A 154 -5.20 6.18 -17.80
N ILE A 155 -5.57 5.02 -18.35
CA ILE A 155 -5.26 4.71 -19.76
C ILE A 155 -5.97 5.67 -20.72
N GLN A 156 -7.17 6.14 -20.35
CA GLN A 156 -7.89 7.15 -21.10
C GLN A 156 -7.22 8.52 -21.01
N HIS A 157 -6.82 8.94 -19.80
CA HIS A 157 -6.14 10.22 -19.60
C HIS A 157 -4.78 10.30 -20.31
N GLN A 158 -4.04 9.19 -20.35
CA GLN A 158 -2.74 9.10 -21.02
C GLN A 158 -2.83 8.78 -22.52
N SER A 159 -4.04 8.68 -23.07
CA SER A 159 -4.27 8.32 -24.48
C SER A 159 -3.57 7.02 -24.91
N PHE A 160 -3.45 6.05 -24.00
CA PHE A 160 -2.88 4.72 -24.30
C PHE A 160 -3.79 3.85 -25.17
N VAL A 161 -5.00 4.33 -25.40
CA VAL A 161 -6.10 3.73 -26.14
C VAL A 161 -6.75 4.85 -26.94
N SER A 162 -7.20 4.54 -28.15
CA SER A 162 -7.77 5.55 -29.04
C SER A 162 -9.14 5.99 -28.52
N GLN A 163 -9.56 7.21 -28.85
CA GLN A 163 -10.88 7.69 -28.44
C GLN A 163 -12.02 6.83 -29.04
N SER A 164 -11.80 6.22 -30.22
CA SER A 164 -12.69 5.23 -30.82
C SER A 164 -12.81 3.95 -29.98
N ASP A 165 -11.71 3.52 -29.36
CA ASP A 165 -11.65 2.29 -28.56
C ASP A 165 -12.42 2.41 -27.23
N ILE A 166 -12.61 3.65 -26.75
CA ILE A 166 -13.41 3.99 -25.55
C ILE A 166 -14.48 5.03 -25.89
N GLU A 167 -15.17 4.84 -27.01
CA GLU A 167 -16.37 5.63 -27.30
C GLU A 167 -17.42 5.45 -26.18
N ASN A 168 -17.56 4.20 -25.73
CA ASN A 168 -18.45 3.82 -24.65
C ASN A 168 -17.73 3.85 -23.29
N LYS A 169 -18.09 4.80 -22.42
CA LYS A 169 -17.48 4.90 -21.07
C LYS A 169 -17.53 3.59 -20.26
N PRO A 170 -16.42 3.12 -19.65
CA PRO A 170 -16.37 1.82 -18.97
C PRO A 170 -17.27 1.75 -17.73
N PHE A 171 -17.50 2.88 -17.07
CA PHE A 171 -18.40 3.03 -15.92
C PHE A 171 -19.01 4.44 -15.87
N ARG A 172 -20.00 4.66 -14.98
CA ARG A 172 -20.58 5.99 -14.77
C ARG A 172 -20.04 6.59 -13.49
N GLU A 173 -19.73 7.87 -13.56
CA GLU A 173 -19.36 8.65 -12.39
C GLU A 173 -20.59 8.94 -11.52
N ARG A 174 -20.36 9.04 -10.22
CA ARG A 174 -21.36 9.41 -9.21
C ARG A 174 -20.77 10.46 -8.28
N LYS A 175 -21.39 11.63 -8.22
CA LYS A 175 -21.05 12.65 -7.21
C LYS A 175 -21.71 12.25 -5.89
N VAL A 176 -20.92 12.17 -4.82
CA VAL A 176 -21.38 11.88 -3.46
C VAL A 176 -20.92 13.00 -2.55
N SER A 177 -21.84 13.56 -1.78
CA SER A 177 -21.53 14.55 -0.74
C SER A 177 -21.20 13.83 0.57
N ILE A 178 -20.03 14.11 1.13
CA ILE A 178 -19.59 13.56 2.41
C ILE A 178 -19.57 14.69 3.45
N PRO A 179 -20.38 14.60 4.52
CA PRO A 179 -20.29 15.55 5.63
C PRO A 179 -19.00 15.29 6.41
N ILE A 180 -18.24 16.35 6.63
CA ILE A 180 -17.03 16.36 7.45
C ILE A 180 -17.26 17.31 8.60
N HIS A 181 -17.02 16.82 9.81
CA HIS A 181 -17.04 17.63 11.02
C HIS A 181 -15.63 18.14 11.30
N ASN A 182 -15.50 19.45 11.51
CA ASN A 182 -14.27 20.03 12.05
C ASN A 182 -14.20 19.80 13.56
N ASN A 183 -13.01 19.96 14.14
CA ASN A 183 -12.77 19.83 15.59
C ASN A 183 -13.61 20.79 16.47
N VAL A 184 -14.26 21.79 15.84
CA VAL A 184 -15.18 22.76 16.46
C VAL A 184 -16.66 22.47 16.16
N GLY A 185 -17.00 21.28 15.64
CA GLY A 185 -18.38 20.84 15.41
C GLY A 185 -19.05 21.35 14.13
N ILE A 186 -18.42 22.29 13.40
CA ILE A 186 -18.94 22.81 12.13
C ILE A 186 -18.92 21.71 11.07
N MET A 187 -20.07 21.45 10.46
CA MET A 187 -20.23 20.49 9.36
C MET A 187 -19.95 21.16 8.02
N ARG A 188 -19.03 20.60 7.24
CA ARG A 188 -18.76 20.97 5.84
C ARG A 188 -19.00 19.78 4.94
N ASN A 189 -19.74 19.99 3.86
CA ASN A 189 -19.95 18.96 2.85
C ASN A 189 -18.85 19.03 1.80
N ILE A 190 -18.11 17.93 1.61
CA ILE A 190 -17.18 17.78 0.49
C ILE A 190 -17.82 16.91 -0.58
N SER A 191 -17.89 17.44 -1.79
CA SER A 191 -18.32 16.69 -2.97
C SER A 191 -17.17 15.82 -3.48
N VAL A 192 -17.37 14.50 -3.49
CA VAL A 192 -16.41 13.52 -3.97
C VAL A 192 -16.98 12.81 -5.20
N ILE A 193 -16.20 12.73 -6.28
CA ILE A 193 -16.53 11.94 -7.45
C ILE A 193 -16.17 10.47 -7.14
N THR A 194 -17.14 9.60 -7.29
CA THR A 194 -17.03 8.15 -7.16
C THR A 194 -17.47 7.49 -8.46
N ASN A 195 -17.41 6.18 -8.54
CA ASN A 195 -17.93 5.42 -9.67
C ASN A 195 -19.01 4.43 -9.22
N ASP A 196 -19.81 4.01 -10.18
CA ASP A 196 -20.85 3.03 -9.96
C ASP A 196 -20.38 1.58 -10.02
N LEU A 197 -19.07 1.31 -10.17
CA LEU A 197 -18.49 -0.02 -9.99
C LEU A 197 -18.50 -0.44 -8.51
N LYS A 198 -18.42 0.51 -7.58
CA LYS A 198 -18.47 0.25 -6.13
C LYS A 198 -19.71 -0.57 -5.73
N LEU A 199 -19.48 -1.64 -4.99
CA LEU A 199 -20.51 -2.46 -4.35
C LEU A 199 -20.97 -1.79 -3.06
N ARG A 200 -22.28 -1.86 -2.80
CA ARG A 200 -22.83 -1.43 -1.50
C ARG A 200 -22.34 -2.41 -0.45
N SER A 201 -21.38 -1.98 0.36
CA SER A 201 -21.10 -2.66 1.63
C SER A 201 -22.24 -2.34 2.58
N SER A 202 -22.78 -3.33 3.30
CA SER A 202 -23.53 -3.00 4.52
C SER A 202 -22.63 -2.09 5.36
N ARG A 203 -23.20 -1.04 5.96
CA ARG A 203 -22.44 -0.18 6.88
C ARG A 203 -21.83 -1.12 7.90
N LYS A 204 -20.50 -1.18 7.95
CA LYS A 204 -19.81 -2.02 8.93
C LYS A 204 -20.38 -1.65 10.29
N PRO A 205 -20.78 -2.62 11.13
CA PRO A 205 -21.22 -2.31 12.48
C PRO A 205 -20.13 -1.47 13.12
N LEU A 206 -20.53 -0.37 13.78
CA LEU A 206 -19.61 0.45 14.54
C LEU A 206 -18.76 -0.50 15.41
N PRO A 207 -17.45 -0.24 15.56
CA PRO A 207 -16.66 -0.99 16.52
C PRO A 207 -17.41 -0.97 17.86
N SER A 208 -17.55 -2.13 18.50
CA SER A 208 -18.06 -2.18 19.86
C SER A 208 -17.22 -1.27 20.74
N LEU A 209 -17.81 -0.66 21.78
CA LEU A 209 -17.09 0.18 22.72
C LEU A 209 -15.77 -0.48 23.16
N GLY A 210 -14.69 0.29 23.14
CA GLY A 210 -13.34 -0.18 23.48
C GLY A 210 -12.62 -1.01 22.41
N LYS A 211 -13.19 -1.18 21.21
CA LYS A 211 -12.54 -1.88 20.10
C LYS A 211 -12.27 -0.96 18.92
N LEU A 212 -11.15 -1.17 18.25
CA LEU A 212 -10.77 -0.51 17.00
C LEU A 212 -10.86 -1.51 15.85
N ARG A 213 -11.38 -1.08 14.70
CA ARG A 213 -11.28 -1.89 13.47
C ARG A 213 -10.04 -1.51 12.66
N ASP A 214 -9.00 -2.32 12.74
CA ASP A 214 -7.80 -2.22 11.90
C ASP A 214 -7.31 -3.64 11.57
N GLY A 215 -7.60 -4.14 10.36
CA GLY A 215 -7.35 -5.54 9.97
C GLY A 215 -8.20 -6.61 10.68
N GLY A 216 -8.79 -6.28 11.83
CA GLY A 216 -9.66 -7.12 12.66
C GLY A 216 -10.35 -6.28 13.72
N SER A 217 -10.88 -6.92 14.78
CA SER A 217 -11.41 -6.22 15.96
C SER A 217 -10.32 -6.17 17.03
N LEU A 218 -9.59 -5.06 17.08
CA LEU A 218 -8.49 -4.85 18.03
C LEU A 218 -9.03 -4.28 19.32
N ARG A 219 -8.45 -4.67 20.45
CA ARG A 219 -8.64 -4.03 21.75
C ARG A 219 -7.29 -3.86 22.43
N PRO A 220 -7.16 -2.92 23.38
CA PRO A 220 -6.01 -2.92 24.28
C PRO A 220 -5.87 -4.28 24.97
N LEU A 221 -4.62 -4.70 25.19
CA LEU A 221 -4.34 -5.87 25.99
C LEU A 221 -4.72 -5.59 27.45
N SER A 222 -5.33 -6.59 28.10
CA SER A 222 -5.57 -6.59 29.53
C SER A 222 -4.26 -6.62 30.31
N SER A 223 -4.30 -6.29 31.59
CA SER A 223 -3.12 -6.31 32.46
C SER A 223 -2.50 -7.70 32.52
N GLU A 224 -3.33 -8.75 32.57
CA GLU A 224 -2.89 -10.15 32.60
C GLU A 224 -2.20 -10.54 31.28
N GLU A 225 -2.74 -10.12 30.13
CA GLU A 225 -2.11 -10.37 28.84
C GLU A 225 -0.77 -9.63 28.66
N GLN A 226 -0.68 -8.39 29.18
CA GLN A 226 0.57 -7.65 29.17
C GLN A 226 1.61 -8.33 30.08
N GLU A 227 1.20 -8.83 31.25
CA GLU A 227 2.09 -9.54 32.17
C GLU A 227 2.66 -10.81 31.53
N ILE A 228 1.87 -11.56 30.75
CA ILE A 228 2.36 -12.71 29.98
C ILE A 228 3.47 -12.30 29.02
N ILE A 229 3.33 -11.16 28.34
CA ILE A 229 4.35 -10.64 27.43
C ILE A 229 5.63 -10.29 28.21
N PHE A 230 5.51 -9.59 29.35
CA PHE A 230 6.69 -9.25 30.16
C PHE A 230 7.40 -10.48 30.71
N ARG A 231 6.67 -11.49 31.19
CA ARG A 231 7.24 -12.78 31.60
C ARG A 231 7.95 -13.51 30.46
N ALA A 232 7.51 -13.32 29.21
CA ALA A 232 8.18 -13.88 28.04
C ALA A 232 9.52 -13.18 27.75
N PHE A 233 9.64 -11.88 28.06
CA PHE A 233 10.91 -11.16 28.01
C PHE A 233 11.89 -11.69 29.06
N ASP A 234 11.43 -11.89 30.30
CA ASP A 234 12.27 -12.44 31.38
C ASP A 234 12.82 -13.84 31.05
N LYS A 235 12.07 -14.62 30.25
CA LYS A 235 12.47 -15.94 29.76
C LYS A 235 13.32 -15.91 28.49
N ASN A 236 13.71 -14.73 27.99
CA ASN A 236 14.48 -14.54 26.76
C ASN A 236 13.85 -15.17 25.52
N TYR A 237 12.52 -15.17 25.41
CA TYR A 237 11.81 -15.69 24.22
C TYR A 237 11.84 -14.74 23.02
N ALA A 238 12.36 -13.52 23.20
CA ALA A 238 12.54 -12.53 22.16
C ALA A 238 13.98 -12.02 22.17
N SER A 239 14.51 -11.67 20.99
CA SER A 239 15.72 -10.86 20.90
C SER A 239 15.49 -9.49 21.53
N ILE A 240 16.51 -8.86 22.11
CA ILE A 240 16.43 -7.52 22.70
C ILE A 240 15.81 -6.48 21.75
N GLU A 241 16.07 -6.59 20.45
CA GLU A 241 15.51 -5.68 19.43
C GLU A 241 13.98 -5.82 19.33
N LEU A 242 13.49 -7.06 19.25
CA LEU A 242 12.06 -7.36 19.20
C LEU A 242 11.37 -6.96 20.50
N GLU A 243 12.00 -7.20 21.65
CA GLU A 243 11.51 -6.77 22.95
C GLU A 243 11.35 -5.24 22.99
N LEU A 244 12.39 -4.47 22.63
CA LEU A 244 12.33 -3.01 22.59
C LEU A 244 11.24 -2.51 21.64
N MET A 245 11.10 -3.14 20.46
CA MET A 245 10.02 -2.82 19.52
C MET A 245 8.63 -3.03 20.14
N ILE A 246 8.41 -4.13 20.86
CA ILE A 246 7.14 -4.42 21.53
C ILE A 246 6.92 -3.45 22.69
N ARG A 247 7.94 -3.14 23.50
CA ARG A 247 7.85 -2.15 24.59
C ARG A 247 7.45 -0.77 24.07
N ILE A 248 7.99 -0.34 22.92
CA ILE A 248 7.56 0.90 22.25
C ILE A 248 6.09 0.82 21.84
N ALA A 249 5.67 -0.27 21.20
CA ALA A 249 4.30 -0.44 20.74
C ALA A 249 3.29 -0.41 21.91
N LEU A 250 3.60 -1.09 23.01
CA LEU A 250 2.77 -1.11 24.23
C LEU A 250 2.74 0.24 24.94
N GLY A 251 3.90 0.88 25.13
CA GLY A 251 4.01 2.12 25.89
C GLY A 251 3.47 3.35 25.16
N THR A 252 3.50 3.36 23.83
CA THR A 252 3.17 4.55 23.03
C THR A 252 1.93 4.38 22.14
N GLY A 253 1.45 3.14 21.96
CA GLY A 253 0.41 2.82 20.98
C GLY A 253 0.85 3.05 19.52
N ALA A 254 2.16 3.13 19.26
CA ALA A 254 2.70 3.39 17.94
C ALA A 254 2.31 2.28 16.93
N ARG A 255 2.02 2.69 15.69
CA ARG A 255 1.85 1.73 14.58
C ARG A 255 3.18 1.02 14.32
N GLN A 256 3.10 -0.25 13.90
CA GLN A 256 4.29 -1.05 13.56
C GLN A 256 5.27 -0.31 12.64
N GLN A 257 4.79 0.40 11.61
CA GLN A 257 5.68 1.18 10.74
C GLN A 257 6.42 2.29 11.50
N SER A 258 5.75 3.01 12.41
CA SER A 258 6.39 4.06 13.21
C SER A 258 7.43 3.47 14.16
N VAL A 259 7.16 2.31 14.76
CA VAL A 259 8.14 1.58 15.58
C VAL A 259 9.36 1.18 14.73
N CYS A 260 9.13 0.60 13.55
CA CYS A 260 10.20 0.11 12.66
C CYS A 260 10.99 1.23 11.95
N THR A 261 10.56 2.49 12.02
CA THR A 261 11.22 3.64 11.35
C THR A 261 11.67 4.71 12.34
N LEU A 262 11.63 4.40 13.64
CA LEU A 262 12.09 5.30 14.69
C LEU A 262 13.60 5.48 14.58
N SER A 263 14.04 6.72 14.38
CA SER A 263 15.46 7.02 14.19
C SER A 263 16.22 7.25 15.50
N ILE A 264 17.52 6.95 15.51
CA ILE A 264 18.43 7.24 16.64
C ILE A 264 18.39 8.74 17.01
N ALA A 265 18.35 9.61 16.00
CA ALA A 265 18.26 11.05 16.22
C ALA A 265 17.00 11.43 17.03
N CYS A 266 15.86 10.79 16.78
CA CYS A 266 14.64 11.02 17.54
C CYS A 266 14.81 10.66 19.03
N ILE A 267 15.46 9.52 19.31
CA ILE A 267 15.72 9.09 20.69
C ILE A 267 16.68 10.03 21.39
N LYS A 268 17.78 10.43 20.74
CA LYS A 268 18.76 11.37 21.31
C LYS A 268 18.14 12.73 21.62
N THR A 269 17.28 13.25 20.73
CA THR A 269 16.53 14.49 21.01
C THR A 269 15.57 14.33 22.20
N ALA A 270 14.88 13.19 22.30
CA ALA A 270 13.99 12.92 23.42
C ALA A 270 14.75 12.79 24.75
N LEU A 271 15.90 12.12 24.75
CA LEU A 271 16.80 12.01 25.90
C LEU A 271 17.28 13.39 26.36
N HIS A 272 17.79 14.20 25.43
CA HIS A 272 18.25 15.55 25.74
C HIS A 272 17.16 16.44 26.36
N TYR A 273 15.92 16.33 25.85
CA TYR A 273 14.78 17.01 26.44
C TYR A 273 14.53 16.55 27.90
N LEU A 274 14.61 15.25 28.17
CA LEU A 274 14.43 14.69 29.52
C LEU A 274 15.56 15.07 30.47
N GLU A 275 16.79 15.19 29.99
CA GLU A 275 17.94 15.66 30.78
C GLU A 275 17.77 17.14 31.19
N GLN A 276 17.28 17.98 30.28
CA GLN A 276 17.00 19.40 30.56
C GLN A 276 15.76 19.62 31.44
N ASN A 277 14.86 18.63 31.50
CA ASN A 277 13.60 18.71 32.21
C ASN A 277 13.50 17.52 33.17
N ALA A 278 14.29 17.53 34.25
CA ALA A 278 14.39 16.45 35.22
C ALA A 278 13.02 16.04 35.81
N ASP A 279 12.12 17.00 36.03
CA ASP A 279 10.78 16.76 36.57
C ASP A 279 9.83 16.08 35.57
N SER A 280 10.19 16.03 34.28
CA SER A 280 9.37 15.36 33.27
C SER A 280 9.61 13.85 33.27
N ASN A 281 8.53 13.08 33.35
CA ASN A 281 8.56 11.62 33.21
C ASN A 281 8.37 11.14 31.77
N TYR A 282 8.14 12.07 30.83
CA TYR A 282 7.81 11.73 29.46
C TYR A 282 8.43 12.67 28.44
N ALA A 283 8.80 12.12 27.28
CA ALA A 283 9.23 12.86 26.11
C ALA A 283 8.23 12.66 24.97
N VAL A 284 8.02 13.70 24.16
CA VAL A 284 7.16 13.60 22.98
C VAL A 284 8.03 13.48 21.74
N ILE A 285 7.85 12.40 20.98
CA ILE A 285 8.45 12.22 19.66
C ILE A 285 7.38 12.46 18.59
N ASN A 286 7.63 13.45 17.74
CA ASN A 286 6.78 13.77 16.60
C ASN A 286 7.13 12.86 15.41
N THR A 287 6.10 12.36 14.72
CA THR A 287 6.20 11.47 13.55
C THR A 287 5.39 12.06 12.37
N GLY A 288 5.78 11.78 11.12
CA GLY A 288 5.15 12.28 9.89
C GLY A 288 6.14 12.86 8.89
N TYR A 289 5.67 13.38 7.74
CA TYR A 289 6.55 13.80 6.62
C TYR A 289 7.64 14.82 7.00
N LYS A 290 7.38 15.65 8.00
CA LYS A 290 8.33 16.66 8.49
C LYS A 290 9.33 16.11 9.53
N TYR A 291 9.21 14.84 9.89
CA TYR A 291 9.95 14.23 10.99
C TYR A 291 10.65 12.95 10.53
N ARG A 292 11.67 12.54 11.27
CA ARG A 292 12.53 11.39 10.93
C ARG A 292 11.91 10.03 11.28
N THR A 293 10.60 9.97 11.47
CA THR A 293 9.85 8.75 11.81
C THR A 293 8.54 8.75 11.03
N ASP A 294 8.25 7.63 10.37
CA ASP A 294 7.09 7.55 9.49
C ASP A 294 5.78 7.49 10.28
N SER A 295 4.75 8.08 9.69
CA SER A 295 3.37 7.92 10.14
C SER A 295 2.46 7.61 8.94
N LYS A 296 1.23 7.18 9.22
CA LYS A 296 0.26 6.84 8.18
C LYS A 296 -0.05 8.06 7.32
N GLY A 297 0.33 8.00 6.04
CA GLY A 297 0.16 9.10 5.08
C GLY A 297 0.96 10.35 5.47
N GLY A 298 2.00 10.19 6.28
CA GLY A 298 2.89 11.26 6.75
C GLY A 298 2.19 12.36 7.58
N ARG A 299 1.03 12.08 8.15
CA ARG A 299 0.32 12.99 9.06
C ARG A 299 1.06 13.16 10.39
N LEU A 300 1.08 14.36 10.96
CA LEU A 300 1.66 14.56 12.28
C LEU A 300 1.00 13.63 13.31
N ASN A 301 1.82 12.84 14.00
CA ASN A 301 1.39 12.05 15.15
C ASN A 301 2.41 12.20 16.29
N ARG A 302 1.93 12.41 17.51
CA ARG A 302 2.75 12.68 18.69
C ARG A 302 2.74 11.46 19.58
N LEU A 303 3.88 10.80 19.71
CA LEU A 303 4.06 9.61 20.53
C LEU A 303 4.71 10.03 21.85
N MET A 304 4.08 9.65 22.97
CA MET A 304 4.57 9.96 24.31
C MET A 304 5.36 8.77 24.84
N PHE A 305 6.66 8.95 25.05
CA PHE A 305 7.57 7.93 25.56
C PHE A 305 7.85 8.20 27.03
N SER A 306 7.83 7.16 27.87
CA SER A 306 8.30 7.29 29.25
C SER A 306 9.81 7.44 29.30
N ARG A 307 10.31 8.12 30.34
CA ARG A 307 11.74 8.30 30.62
C ARG A 307 12.47 6.96 30.62
N ASN A 308 11.97 5.99 31.40
CA ASN A 308 12.55 4.64 31.47
C ASN A 308 12.70 3.97 30.08
N LEU A 309 11.71 4.11 29.20
CA LEU A 309 11.81 3.55 27.85
C LEU A 309 12.86 4.27 27.00
N ILE A 310 12.96 5.60 27.10
CA ILE A 310 14.00 6.38 26.42
C ILE A 310 15.39 5.99 26.91
N ASP A 311 15.58 5.83 28.22
CA ASP A 311 16.86 5.46 28.81
C ASP A 311 17.30 4.05 28.37
N HIS A 312 16.38 3.08 28.35
CA HIS A 312 16.66 1.73 27.83
C HIS A 312 17.02 1.77 26.33
N LEU A 313 16.32 2.58 25.54
CA LEU A 313 16.64 2.73 24.12
C LEU A 313 17.99 3.41 23.90
N ALA A 314 18.33 4.43 24.69
CA ALA A 314 19.64 5.08 24.64
C ALA A 314 20.77 4.10 25.01
N THR A 315 20.58 3.33 26.08
CA THR A 315 21.51 2.28 26.50
C THR A 315 21.73 1.25 25.40
N TYR A 316 20.66 0.80 24.73
CA TYR A 316 20.78 -0.11 23.60
C TYR A 316 21.47 0.54 22.39
N ILE A 317 21.19 1.82 22.09
CA ILE A 317 21.80 2.52 20.96
C ILE A 317 23.34 2.55 21.08
N ASP A 318 23.85 2.74 22.29
CA ASP A 318 25.28 2.88 22.58
C ASP A 318 25.98 1.55 22.90
N CYS A 319 25.28 0.41 22.80
CA CYS A 319 25.89 -0.90 23.04
C CYS A 319 26.60 -1.45 21.79
N GLU A 320 27.65 -2.25 22.02
CA GLU A 320 28.49 -2.86 20.96
C GLU A 320 27.66 -3.68 19.96
N ARG A 321 26.64 -4.40 20.45
CA ARG A 321 25.70 -5.16 19.60
C ARG A 321 24.98 -4.27 18.59
N ALA A 322 24.50 -3.10 19.02
CA ALA A 322 23.80 -2.17 18.14
C ALA A 322 24.76 -1.48 17.16
N GLU A 323 26.00 -1.20 17.59
CA GLU A 323 27.07 -0.70 16.72
C GLU A 323 27.41 -1.68 15.60
N HIS A 324 27.67 -2.94 15.94
CA HIS A 324 27.99 -3.99 14.97
C HIS A 324 26.86 -4.19 13.94
N ARG A 325 25.59 -4.15 14.38
CA ARG A 325 24.43 -4.23 13.47
C ARG A 325 24.39 -3.05 12.48
N ARG A 326 24.71 -1.83 12.92
CA ARG A 326 24.75 -0.66 12.04
C ARG A 326 25.86 -0.77 10.99
N GLN A 327 27.00 -1.32 11.36
CA GLN A 327 28.11 -1.57 10.44
C GLN A 327 27.69 -2.59 9.34
N ASN A 328 27.01 -3.67 9.72
CA ASN A 328 26.55 -4.70 8.78
C ASN A 328 25.40 -4.26 7.85
N ILE A 329 24.60 -3.26 8.24
CA ILE A 329 23.53 -2.72 7.38
C ILE A 329 24.10 -1.92 6.18
N ASN A 330 25.32 -1.40 6.31
CA ASN A 330 26.02 -0.71 5.23
C ASN A 330 26.73 -1.67 4.25
N GLU A 331 26.73 -2.98 4.51
CA GLU A 331 27.11 -3.96 3.51
C GLU A 331 25.90 -4.34 2.64
N PRO A 332 26.02 -4.30 1.30
CA PRO A 332 24.96 -4.77 0.43
C PRO A 332 24.71 -6.26 0.71
N PHE A 333 23.53 -6.57 1.27
CA PHE A 333 23.07 -7.92 1.64
C PHE A 333 23.76 -9.05 0.87
N PRO A 334 24.56 -9.91 1.54
CA PRO A 334 25.20 -11.04 0.89
C PRO A 334 24.14 -12.03 0.40
N ASN A 335 24.43 -12.65 -0.74
CA ASN A 335 23.57 -13.62 -1.41
C ASN A 335 23.15 -14.73 -0.45
N SER A 336 21.85 -14.81 -0.14
CA SER A 336 21.24 -16.06 0.31
C SER A 336 20.66 -16.77 -0.91
N VAL A 337 21.32 -17.89 -1.23
CA VAL A 337 21.05 -18.89 -2.28
C VAL A 337 19.59 -19.32 -2.31
#